data_AF-A0A8S3DGJ4-F1
#
_entry.id   AF-A0A8S3DGJ4-F1
#
_cell.length_a   1.000
_cell.length_b   1.000
_cell.length_c   1.000
_cell.angle_alpha   90.00
_cell.angle_beta   90.00
_cell.angle_gamma   90.00
#
_symmetry.space_group_name_H-M   'P 1'
#
loop_
_entity.id
_entity.type
_entity.pdbx_description
1 polymer ?
#
loop_
_entity_poly.entity_id
_entity_poly.type
_entity_poly.pdbx_seq_one_letter_code
_entity_poly.pdbx_strand_id
1 'polypeptide(L)'
;PLDRYDNGNEQNDYSDDYRSGNRNYEAERVWSSRYYQYEKWHERHEFILSFDPKPFTVNGRGSSDVGTYTVTDKYSTETNEIELIKTYVANTDDPDENLGHSVTIELTWDPKEHQFIGKWYVDTSMFRGEDQYELKFEKNLKLTANSNLNNP
;
A
#
# COMPACT_ATOMS: atom_id res chain seq x y z
N PRO A 1 -13.10 14.19 43.63
CA PRO A 1 -13.72 12.97 43.06
C PRO A 1 -13.79 13.12 41.53
N LEU A 2 -12.79 12.67 40.74
CA LEU A 2 -12.58 11.28 40.24
C LEU A 2 -13.92 10.65 39.78
N ASP A 3 -14.17 10.37 38.49
CA ASP A 3 -13.37 9.58 37.52
C ASP A 3 -13.46 10.16 36.08
N ARG A 4 -12.36 10.35 35.32
CA ARG A 4 -11.65 9.38 34.45
C ARG A 4 -12.56 8.64 33.44
N TYR A 5 -12.69 9.20 32.25
CA TYR A 5 -12.62 8.42 31.01
C TYR A 5 -11.45 8.94 30.17
N ASP A 6 -10.44 8.10 30.12
CA ASP A 6 -9.27 8.16 29.26
C ASP A 6 -9.73 7.87 27.83
N ASN A 7 -10.04 8.92 27.07
CA ASN A 7 -10.17 8.79 25.62
C ASN A 7 -8.75 8.83 25.05
N GLY A 8 -8.10 7.66 25.07
CA GLY A 8 -6.89 7.41 24.32
C GLY A 8 -7.13 7.80 22.86
N ASN A 9 -6.56 8.94 22.47
CA ASN A 9 -6.38 9.32 21.08
C ASN A 9 -5.37 8.34 20.46
N GLU A 10 -5.83 7.15 20.07
CA GLU A 10 -5.21 6.42 18.96
C GLU A 10 -5.79 7.00 17.67
N GLN A 11 -5.49 8.28 17.47
CA GLN A 11 -5.82 9.02 16.26
C GLN A 11 -4.82 8.50 15.23
N ASN A 12 -5.25 7.57 14.36
CA ASN A 12 -4.54 6.98 13.22
C ASN A 12 -3.04 7.32 13.15
N ASP A 13 -2.14 6.35 13.23
CA ASP A 13 -0.67 6.55 13.12
C ASP A 13 -0.24 7.30 11.83
N TYR A 14 -1.15 7.39 10.83
CA TYR A 14 -1.02 8.31 9.70
C TYR A 14 -1.07 9.79 10.11
N SER A 15 -1.99 10.17 10.99
CA SER A 15 -2.34 11.54 11.40
C SER A 15 -1.30 12.25 12.28
N ASP A 16 -0.59 11.51 13.12
CA ASP A 16 0.39 12.11 14.04
C ASP A 16 1.68 12.52 13.34
N ASP A 17 2.12 11.77 12.31
CA ASP A 17 3.21 12.18 11.43
C ASP A 17 2.88 13.48 10.66
N TYR A 18 1.61 13.70 10.29
CA TYR A 18 1.17 14.89 9.53
C TYR A 18 1.21 16.19 10.33
N ARG A 19 1.17 16.16 11.67
CA ARG A 19 1.20 17.36 12.54
C ARG A 19 2.61 17.89 12.82
N SER A 20 3.66 17.11 12.60
CA SER A 20 5.01 17.44 13.08
C SER A 20 5.84 18.35 12.16
N GLY A 21 5.35 18.73 10.97
CA GLY A 21 6.01 19.71 10.10
C GLY A 21 7.38 19.30 9.55
N ASN A 22 7.75 18.02 9.64
CA ASN A 22 9.04 17.53 9.15
C ASN A 22 8.92 17.06 7.69
N ARG A 23 9.72 17.68 6.81
CA ARG A 23 9.65 17.57 5.33
C ARG A 23 10.17 16.24 4.76
N ASN A 24 9.57 15.11 5.12
CA ASN A 24 9.84 13.81 4.49
C ASN A 24 8.53 13.23 3.90
N TYR A 25 7.84 14.04 3.09
CA TYR A 25 6.50 13.72 2.54
C TYR A 25 6.50 12.68 1.42
N GLU A 26 7.68 12.14 1.04
CA GLU A 26 7.84 11.09 0.04
C GLU A 26 8.54 9.85 0.64
N ALA A 27 8.47 9.67 1.96
CA ALA A 27 9.14 8.55 2.59
C ALA A 27 8.54 7.24 2.07
N GLU A 28 9.34 6.50 1.31
CA GLU A 28 9.04 5.12 0.95
C GLU A 28 8.84 4.30 2.22
N ARG A 29 7.78 3.49 2.22
CA ARG A 29 7.38 2.63 3.32
C ARG A 29 7.24 1.21 2.79
N VAL A 30 7.56 0.23 3.64
CA VAL A 30 7.33 -1.17 3.32
C VAL A 30 5.93 -1.55 3.77
N TRP A 31 5.21 -2.16 2.84
CA TRP A 31 3.88 -2.69 3.02
C TRP A 31 3.87 -4.15 2.64
N SER A 32 2.90 -4.88 3.16
CA SER A 32 2.65 -6.25 2.73
C SER A 32 1.20 -6.43 2.30
N SER A 33 0.99 -7.33 1.34
CA SER A 33 -0.35 -7.72 0.92
C SER A 33 -0.57 -9.21 0.95
N ARG A 34 -1.83 -9.58 1.13
CA ARG A 34 -2.35 -10.93 0.91
C ARG A 34 -3.62 -10.81 0.05
N TYR A 35 -3.84 -11.74 -0.86
CA TYR A 35 -5.01 -11.72 -1.74
C TYR A 35 -5.57 -13.12 -1.95
N TYR A 36 -6.87 -13.21 -2.15
CA TYR A 36 -7.56 -14.47 -2.44
C TYR A 36 -7.76 -14.60 -3.95
N GLN A 37 -7.39 -15.74 -4.53
CA GLN A 37 -7.58 -16.03 -5.95
C GLN A 37 -7.60 -17.55 -6.12
N TYR A 38 -8.38 -18.06 -7.07
CA TYR A 38 -8.47 -19.50 -7.36
C TYR A 38 -8.70 -20.38 -6.11
N GLU A 39 -9.62 -19.93 -5.24
CA GLU A 39 -9.99 -20.62 -3.99
C GLU A 39 -8.84 -20.77 -2.98
N LYS A 40 -7.72 -20.05 -3.15
CA LYS A 40 -6.61 -20.03 -2.21
C LYS A 40 -6.19 -18.62 -1.82
N TRP A 41 -5.69 -18.48 -0.60
CA TRP A 41 -4.91 -17.31 -0.22
C TRP A 41 -3.52 -17.41 -0.84
N HIS A 42 -3.13 -16.39 -1.60
CA HIS A 42 -1.75 -16.20 -1.98
C HIS A 42 -1.02 -15.54 -0.80
N GLU A 43 0.14 -16.08 -0.46
CA GLU A 43 0.91 -15.70 0.74
C GLU A 43 1.36 -14.24 0.72
N ARG A 44 1.90 -13.79 1.85
CA ARG A 44 2.31 -12.40 2.05
C ARG A 44 3.42 -11.97 1.07
N HIS A 45 3.16 -10.91 0.31
CA HIS A 45 4.15 -10.23 -0.55
C HIS A 45 4.46 -8.83 -0.03
N GLU A 46 5.75 -8.51 0.15
CA GLU A 46 6.19 -7.16 0.53
C GLU A 46 6.46 -6.29 -0.69
N PHE A 47 6.08 -5.01 -0.61
CA PHE A 47 6.33 -4.02 -1.64
C PHE A 47 6.45 -2.62 -1.03
N ILE A 48 6.86 -1.66 -1.86
CA ILE A 48 7.13 -0.29 -1.42
C ILE A 48 6.01 0.61 -1.91
N LEU A 49 5.46 1.41 -0.99
CA LEU A 49 4.56 2.52 -1.30
C LEU A 49 5.12 3.84 -0.74
N SER A 50 4.91 4.92 -1.47
CA SER A 50 5.09 6.30 -1.04
C SER A 50 3.78 7.05 -1.20
N PHE A 51 3.45 7.89 -0.21
CA PHE A 51 2.20 8.64 -0.14
C PHE A 51 2.51 10.12 -0.19
N ASP A 52 2.09 10.79 -1.26
CA ASP A 52 2.21 12.23 -1.41
C ASP A 52 0.92 12.92 -0.91
N PRO A 53 0.99 13.72 0.18
CA PRO A 53 -0.17 14.39 0.74
C PRO A 53 -0.73 15.53 -0.13
N LYS A 54 -0.05 15.92 -1.22
CA LYS A 54 -0.52 16.92 -2.17
C LYS A 54 -0.07 16.55 -3.58
N PRO A 55 -0.82 15.69 -4.30
CA PRO A 55 -2.28 15.78 -4.42
C PRO A 55 -3.06 14.58 -3.84
N PHE A 56 -2.58 13.99 -2.74
CA PHE A 56 -3.12 12.74 -2.17
C PHE A 56 -2.97 11.55 -3.12
N THR A 57 -1.75 11.37 -3.63
CA THR A 57 -1.40 10.26 -4.51
C THR A 57 -0.58 9.21 -3.80
N VAL A 58 -0.68 7.98 -4.29
CA VAL A 58 0.13 6.87 -3.85
C VAL A 58 0.92 6.36 -5.04
N ASN A 59 2.21 6.13 -4.85
CA ASN A 59 3.10 5.54 -5.84
C ASN A 59 3.82 4.34 -5.22
N GLY A 60 4.27 3.39 -6.03
CA GLY A 60 4.96 2.24 -5.49
C GLY A 60 5.51 1.28 -6.52
N ARG A 61 6.15 0.23 -6.01
CA ARG A 61 6.72 -0.86 -6.80
C ARG A 61 6.83 -2.12 -5.97
N GLY A 62 6.69 -3.26 -6.62
CA GLY A 62 6.81 -4.56 -5.98
C GLY A 62 6.96 -5.69 -6.99
N SER A 63 7.02 -6.91 -6.46
CA SER A 63 6.91 -8.14 -7.22
C SER A 63 6.03 -9.11 -6.45
N SER A 64 5.30 -9.94 -7.16
CA SER A 64 4.58 -11.09 -6.62
C SER A 64 4.98 -12.35 -7.40
N ASP A 65 4.33 -13.47 -7.09
CA ASP A 65 4.35 -14.69 -7.90
C ASP A 65 3.86 -14.47 -9.34
N VAL A 66 2.91 -13.56 -9.55
CA VAL A 66 2.45 -13.14 -10.89
C VAL A 66 3.53 -12.39 -11.68
N GLY A 67 4.27 -11.47 -11.05
CA GLY A 67 5.22 -10.63 -11.78
C GLY A 67 5.67 -9.37 -11.04
N THR A 68 6.55 -8.60 -11.69
CA THR A 68 6.96 -7.26 -11.24
C THR A 68 5.94 -6.21 -11.67
N TYR A 69 5.65 -5.25 -10.80
CA TYR A 69 4.64 -4.21 -11.05
C TYR A 69 5.03 -2.84 -10.45
N THR A 70 4.43 -1.80 -11.03
CA THR A 70 4.35 -0.46 -10.40
C THR A 70 2.96 -0.24 -9.80
N VAL A 71 2.87 0.68 -8.85
CA VAL A 71 1.62 1.09 -8.21
C VAL A 71 1.43 2.58 -8.38
N THR A 72 0.23 3.00 -8.76
CA THR A 72 -0.21 4.41 -8.79
C THR A 72 -1.68 4.47 -8.40
N ASP A 73 -2.11 5.47 -7.63
CA ASP A 73 -3.44 6.12 -7.74
C ASP A 73 -3.56 7.24 -6.66
N LYS A 74 -4.71 7.31 -5.98
CA LYS A 74 -5.10 8.28 -4.97
C LYS A 74 -5.55 7.61 -3.68
N TYR A 75 -5.53 8.40 -2.62
CA TYR A 75 -6.10 8.04 -1.33
C TYR A 75 -6.92 9.19 -0.76
N SER A 76 -7.83 8.88 0.16
CA SER A 76 -8.70 9.85 0.81
C SER A 76 -8.59 9.71 2.32
N THR A 77 -8.05 10.74 2.98
CA THR A 77 -8.01 10.81 4.44
C THR A 77 -9.37 11.13 5.06
N GLU A 78 -10.34 11.59 4.25
CA GLU A 78 -11.70 11.89 4.71
C GLU A 78 -12.55 10.63 4.81
N THR A 79 -12.43 9.74 3.82
CA THR A 79 -13.18 8.48 3.75
C THR A 79 -12.39 7.28 4.28
N ASN A 80 -11.08 7.45 4.55
CA ASN A 80 -10.14 6.38 4.88
C ASN A 80 -10.11 5.27 3.82
N GLU A 81 -10.21 5.68 2.56
CA GLU A 81 -10.17 4.80 1.40
C GLU A 81 -8.86 5.00 0.64
N ILE A 82 -8.39 3.92 0.03
CA ILE A 82 -7.24 3.93 -0.87
C ILE A 82 -7.59 3.13 -2.12
N GLU A 83 -7.29 3.70 -3.27
CA GLU A 83 -7.29 3.00 -4.55
C GLU A 83 -5.84 2.76 -4.96
N LEU A 84 -5.54 1.56 -5.46
CA LEU A 84 -4.24 1.22 -6.03
C LEU A 84 -4.45 0.62 -7.42
N ILE A 85 -3.77 1.14 -8.42
CA ILE A 85 -3.62 0.49 -9.71
C ILE A 85 -2.25 -0.18 -9.75
N LYS A 86 -2.21 -1.51 -9.69
CA LYS A 86 -1.02 -2.30 -9.98
C LYS A 86 -0.92 -2.50 -11.48
N THR A 87 0.18 -2.09 -12.10
CA THR A 87 0.43 -2.35 -13.53
C THR A 87 1.60 -3.30 -13.66
N TYR A 88 1.35 -4.51 -14.14
CA TYR A 88 2.38 -5.54 -14.30
C TYR A 88 3.23 -5.29 -15.55
N VAL A 89 4.53 -5.60 -15.46
CA VAL A 89 5.43 -5.62 -16.61
C VAL A 89 5.30 -6.99 -17.29
N ALA A 90 4.80 -6.99 -18.53
CA ALA A 90 4.56 -8.22 -19.31
C ALA A 90 5.80 -9.12 -19.36
N ASN A 91 5.59 -10.45 -19.31
CA ASN A 91 6.63 -11.47 -19.36
C ASN A 91 7.63 -11.42 -18.19
N THR A 92 7.22 -10.93 -17.01
CA THR A 92 7.96 -11.13 -15.76
C THR A 92 7.30 -12.23 -14.95
N ASP A 93 8.10 -13.15 -14.42
CA ASP A 93 7.69 -14.33 -13.65
C ASP A 93 6.73 -15.27 -14.40
N ASP A 94 5.42 -15.26 -14.14
CA ASP A 94 4.47 -16.18 -14.76
C ASP A 94 3.89 -15.62 -16.07
N PRO A 95 4.30 -16.11 -17.26
CA PRO A 95 3.83 -15.57 -18.53
C PRO A 95 2.37 -15.92 -18.86
N ASP A 96 1.80 -16.96 -18.22
CA ASP A 96 0.41 -17.36 -18.46
C ASP A 96 -0.56 -16.45 -17.69
N GLU A 97 -0.13 -15.91 -16.55
CA GLU A 97 -0.90 -14.94 -15.76
C GLU A 97 -0.51 -13.48 -16.06
N ASN A 98 0.76 -13.19 -16.33
CA ASN A 98 1.28 -11.84 -16.52
C ASN A 98 1.35 -11.40 -17.99
N LEU A 99 0.21 -10.92 -18.45
CA LEU A 99 0.02 -10.37 -19.79
C LEU A 99 0.28 -8.85 -19.85
N GLY A 100 0.92 -8.28 -18.82
CA GLY A 100 1.15 -6.83 -18.68
C GLY A 100 -0.10 -6.03 -18.37
N HIS A 101 -1.08 -6.64 -17.70
CA HIS A 101 -2.35 -6.04 -17.38
C HIS A 101 -2.30 -5.20 -16.10
N SER A 102 -3.36 -4.40 -15.89
CA SER A 102 -3.56 -3.66 -14.65
C SER A 102 -4.58 -4.33 -13.75
N VAL A 103 -4.35 -4.25 -12.44
CA VAL A 103 -5.26 -4.69 -11.38
C VAL A 103 -5.65 -3.47 -10.57
N THR A 104 -6.95 -3.19 -10.48
CA THR A 104 -7.49 -2.15 -9.60
C THR A 104 -7.74 -2.75 -8.24
N ILE A 105 -7.36 -2.06 -7.17
CA ILE A 105 -7.53 -2.51 -5.80
C ILE A 105 -8.16 -1.36 -5.02
N GLU A 106 -9.34 -1.61 -4.45
CA GLU A 106 -10.10 -0.63 -3.67
C GLU A 106 -10.16 -1.12 -2.22
N LEU A 107 -9.66 -0.32 -1.29
CA LEU A 107 -9.55 -0.71 0.12
C LEU A 107 -10.05 0.39 1.05
N THR A 108 -10.55 -0.04 2.20
CA THR A 108 -10.94 0.82 3.32
C THR A 108 -10.15 0.43 4.56
N TRP A 109 -9.79 1.40 5.40
CA TRP A 109 -9.11 1.15 6.67
C TRP A 109 -10.01 0.37 7.63
N ASP A 110 -9.54 -0.76 8.13
CA ASP A 110 -10.13 -1.48 9.26
C ASP A 110 -9.37 -1.12 10.56
N PRO A 111 -9.99 -0.34 11.48
CA PRO A 111 -9.35 0.05 12.72
C PRO A 111 -9.19 -1.11 13.72
N LYS A 112 -9.92 -2.23 13.56
CA LYS A 112 -9.81 -3.37 14.48
C LYS A 112 -8.57 -4.21 14.19
N GLU A 113 -8.32 -4.45 12.91
CA GLU A 113 -7.20 -5.27 12.42
C GLU A 113 -5.96 -4.42 12.11
N HIS A 114 -6.09 -3.09 12.17
CA HIS A 114 -5.04 -2.12 11.83
C HIS A 114 -4.45 -2.36 10.43
N GLN A 115 -5.32 -2.60 9.45
CA GLN A 115 -4.94 -2.83 8.06
C GLN A 115 -6.04 -2.33 7.10
N PHE A 116 -5.69 -2.13 5.83
CA PHE A 116 -6.66 -1.88 4.79
C PHE A 116 -7.20 -3.20 4.25
N ILE A 117 -8.51 -3.28 4.07
CA ILE A 117 -9.21 -4.45 3.52
C ILE A 117 -10.13 -4.02 2.38
N GLY A 118 -10.36 -4.91 1.43
CA GLY A 118 -11.28 -4.65 0.33
C GLY A 118 -11.15 -5.67 -0.76
N LYS A 119 -11.18 -5.21 -2.02
CA LYS A 119 -11.15 -6.10 -3.19
C LYS A 119 -10.11 -5.68 -4.21
N TRP A 120 -9.60 -6.68 -4.92
CA TRP A 120 -8.94 -6.48 -6.20
C TRP A 120 -9.92 -6.77 -7.34
N TYR A 121 -9.69 -6.17 -8.50
CA TYR A 121 -10.48 -6.32 -9.72
C TYR A 121 -9.55 -6.37 -10.94
N VAL A 122 -9.83 -7.29 -11.86
CA VAL A 122 -9.23 -7.37 -13.18
C VAL A 122 -10.33 -7.50 -14.22
N ASP A 123 -10.29 -6.65 -15.24
CA ASP A 123 -11.12 -6.78 -16.44
C ASP A 123 -10.23 -6.66 -17.68
N THR A 124 -9.94 -7.80 -18.31
CA THR A 124 -9.27 -7.88 -19.60
C THR A 124 -10.12 -8.70 -20.57
N SER A 125 -9.76 -8.71 -21.85
CA SER A 125 -10.42 -9.57 -22.83
C SER A 125 -10.19 -11.07 -22.60
N MET A 126 -9.16 -11.45 -21.83
CA MET A 126 -8.75 -12.84 -21.60
C MET A 126 -9.14 -13.37 -20.22
N PHE A 127 -9.23 -12.47 -19.23
CA PHE A 127 -9.51 -12.82 -17.86
C PHE A 127 -10.31 -11.71 -17.16
N ARG A 128 -11.27 -12.12 -16.34
CA ARG A 128 -12.02 -11.27 -15.42
C ARG A 128 -12.03 -11.92 -14.05
N GLY A 129 -11.78 -11.13 -13.02
CA GLY A 129 -11.81 -11.61 -11.65
C GLY A 129 -11.93 -10.48 -10.66
N GLU A 130 -12.47 -10.80 -9.50
CA GLU A 130 -12.42 -9.96 -8.32
C GLU A 130 -12.41 -10.85 -7.09
N ASP A 131 -11.70 -10.45 -6.04
CA ASP A 131 -11.79 -11.11 -4.75
C ASP A 131 -11.12 -10.27 -3.64
N GLN A 132 -11.06 -10.84 -2.44
CA GLN A 132 -10.53 -10.22 -1.24
C GLN A 132 -9.05 -9.83 -1.37
N TYR A 133 -8.74 -8.65 -0.83
CA TYR A 133 -7.40 -8.11 -0.73
C TYR A 133 -7.16 -7.48 0.65
N GLU A 134 -5.97 -7.72 1.20
CA GLU A 134 -5.50 -7.18 2.47
C GLU A 134 -4.20 -6.41 2.23
N LEU A 135 -4.06 -5.24 2.86
CA LEU A 135 -2.88 -4.40 2.79
C LEU A 135 -2.48 -3.90 4.18
N LYS A 136 -1.25 -4.20 4.59
CA LYS A 136 -0.75 -3.91 5.92
C LYS A 136 0.54 -3.10 5.87
N PHE A 137 0.62 -2.08 6.71
CA PHE A 137 1.85 -1.34 6.93
C PHE A 137 2.81 -2.18 7.77
N GLU A 138 4.08 -2.25 7.37
CA GLU A 138 5.08 -3.05 8.05
C GLU A 138 6.12 -2.20 8.76
N LYS A 139 6.76 -1.28 8.02
CA LYS A 139 7.85 -0.45 8.54
C LYS A 139 8.17 0.72 7.63
N ASN A 140 8.73 1.77 8.20
CA ASN A 140 9.38 2.83 7.45
C ASN A 140 10.65 2.29 6.77
N LEU A 141 10.90 2.69 5.52
CA LEU A 141 12.18 2.42 4.88
C LEU A 141 13.23 3.29 5.58
N LYS A 142 14.27 2.67 6.14
CA LYS A 142 15.39 3.43 6.70
C LYS A 142 16.13 4.08 5.53
N LEU A 143 16.07 5.40 5.41
CA LEU A 143 17.00 6.14 4.59
C LEU A 143 18.40 5.95 5.22
N THR A 144 19.22 5.07 4.65
CA THR A 144 20.64 5.08 4.95
C THR A 144 21.20 6.40 4.41
N ALA A 145 21.34 7.39 5.28
CA ALA A 145 22.10 8.58 4.97
C ALA A 145 23.51 8.13 4.60
N ASN A 146 23.88 8.22 3.32
CA ASN A 146 25.27 8.22 2.93
C ASN A 146 25.89 9.49 3.54
N SER A 147 26.45 9.37 4.74
CA SER A 147 27.37 10.36 5.30
C SER A 147 28.68 10.28 4.54
N ASN A 148 28.66 10.71 3.27
CA ASN A 148 29.85 11.10 2.52
C ASN A 148 29.69 12.58 2.17
N LEU A 149 29.93 13.43 3.17
CA LEU A 149 30.38 14.78 2.94
C LEU A 149 31.81 14.87 3.46
N ASN A 150 32.75 14.90 2.51
CA ASN A 150 34.05 15.56 2.63
C ASN A 150 33.85 16.92 3.35
N ASN A 151 34.76 17.51 4.12
CA ASN A 151 36.22 17.63 4.02
C ASN A 151 36.68 18.46 5.26
N PRO A 152 37.98 18.64 5.54
CA PRO A 152 38.82 19.55 4.74
C PRO A 152 40.10 18.93 4.20
#